data_AF-A0A8J4WQU1-F1
#
_entry.id   AF-A0A8J4WQU1-F1
#
_cell.length_a   1.000
_cell.length_b   1.000
_cell.length_c   1.000
_cell.angle_alpha   90.00
_cell.angle_beta   90.00
_cell.angle_gamma   90.00
#
_symmetry.space_group_name_H-M   'P 1'
#
loop_
_entity.id
_entity.type
_entity.pdbx_description
1 polymer ?
#
loop_
_entity_poly.entity_id
_entity_poly.type
_entity_poly.pdbx_seq_one_letter_code
_entity_poly.pdbx_strand_id
1 'polypeptide(L)'
;MSEWRGTTTSVLSNGLTTEQSHLSSFAGPEPMQKILRWDKATKTIYVERPYIVGTYNKHMGGGVDLLDSFAAKYKFPMKSHRWYIYIFWHTIILAVINDWLLYKRDCKALKMTKIEILNRRQFQAQLASSLILVNTQHITQEMATIITEPFGSSEEETLLIR
;
A
#
# COMPACT_ATOMS: atom_id res chain seq x y z
N MET A 1 -2.74 -5.34 -34.78
CA MET A 1 -2.02 -5.40 -33.49
C MET A 1 -0.98 -6.49 -33.60
N SER A 2 0.31 -6.14 -33.73
CA SER A 2 1.39 -7.11 -33.90
C SER A 2 1.91 -7.58 -32.54
N GLU A 3 1.59 -8.81 -32.17
CA GLU A 3 2.13 -9.47 -30.98
C GLU A 3 3.61 -9.76 -31.20
N TRP A 4 4.49 -9.16 -30.39
CA TRP A 4 5.92 -9.41 -30.50
C TRP A 4 6.33 -10.50 -29.52
N ARG A 5 6.88 -11.61 -30.05
CA ARG A 5 7.55 -12.66 -29.28
C ARG A 5 9.02 -12.65 -29.62
N GLY A 6 9.88 -12.43 -28.64
CA GLY A 6 11.32 -12.51 -28.86
C GLY A 6 12.13 -12.63 -27.58
N THR A 7 13.34 -13.14 -27.75
CA THR A 7 14.31 -13.36 -26.68
C THR A 7 15.37 -12.26 -26.77
N THR A 8 15.58 -11.52 -25.69
CA THR A 8 16.66 -10.54 -25.56
C THR A 8 17.83 -11.19 -24.85
N THR A 9 18.97 -11.31 -25.53
CA THR A 9 20.22 -11.74 -24.90
C THR A 9 20.86 -10.56 -24.18
N SER A 10 20.95 -10.62 -22.85
CA SER A 10 21.68 -9.63 -22.05
C SER A 10 23.05 -10.20 -21.67
N VAL A 11 24.11 -9.49 -22.04
CA VAL A 11 25.48 -9.83 -21.59
C VAL A 11 25.70 -9.23 -20.20
N LEU A 12 25.99 -10.08 -19.22
CA LEU A 12 26.32 -9.66 -17.86
C LEU A 12 27.80 -9.24 -17.77
N SER A 13 28.13 -8.40 -16.78
CA SER A 13 29.48 -7.85 -16.64
C SER A 13 30.58 -8.88 -16.29
N ASN A 14 30.18 -10.11 -15.98
CA ASN A 14 31.05 -11.27 -15.78
C ASN A 14 31.22 -12.13 -17.06
N GLY A 15 30.73 -11.66 -18.22
CA GLY A 15 30.84 -12.37 -19.49
C GLY A 15 29.81 -13.49 -19.70
N LEU A 16 28.94 -13.75 -18.71
CA LEU A 16 27.83 -14.69 -18.87
C LEU A 16 26.69 -14.04 -19.66
N THR A 17 26.22 -14.70 -20.70
CA THR A 17 25.00 -14.29 -21.41
C THR A 17 23.79 -14.88 -20.71
N THR A 18 22.82 -14.04 -20.36
CA THR A 18 21.52 -14.50 -19.88
C THR A 18 20.49 -14.11 -20.91
N GLU A 19 19.77 -15.11 -21.40
CA GLU A 19 18.64 -14.90 -22.30
C GLU A 19 17.38 -14.55 -21.48
N GLN A 20 16.71 -13.47 -21.86
CA GLN A 20 15.45 -13.06 -21.26
C GLN A 20 14.38 -12.99 -22.34
N SER A 21 13.36 -13.83 -22.24
CA SER A 21 12.16 -13.74 -23.06
C SER A 21 11.18 -12.74 -22.46
N HIS A 22 10.74 -11.77 -23.27
CA HIS A 22 9.72 -10.80 -22.90
C HIS A 22 8.56 -10.89 -23.88
N LEU A 23 7.33 -10.84 -23.38
CA LEU A 23 6.11 -10.89 -24.19
C LEU A 23 5.33 -9.60 -23.96
N SER A 24 4.97 -8.92 -25.03
CA SER A 24 4.16 -7.70 -24.96
C SER A 24 3.27 -7.55 -26.18
N SER A 25 2.02 -7.18 -25.93
CA SER A 25 1.07 -6.76 -26.96
C SER A 25 1.18 -5.26 -27.29
N PHE A 26 1.91 -4.50 -26.48
CA PHE A 26 1.95 -3.03 -26.51
C PHE A 26 3.32 -2.45 -26.91
N ALA A 27 4.41 -3.10 -26.53
CA ALA A 27 5.76 -2.54 -26.68
C ALA A 27 6.71 -3.55 -27.36
N GLY A 28 7.34 -3.13 -28.45
CA GLY A 28 8.37 -3.90 -29.14
C GLY A 28 9.79 -3.65 -28.61
N PRO A 29 10.81 -4.29 -29.21
CA PRO A 29 12.21 -4.14 -28.82
C PRO A 29 12.80 -2.77 -29.22
N GLU A 30 12.29 -2.17 -30.29
CA GLU A 30 12.73 -0.87 -30.78
C GLU A 30 11.90 0.27 -30.16
N PRO A 31 12.52 1.44 -29.90
CA PRO A 31 13.93 1.77 -30.12
C PRO A 31 14.88 1.22 -29.02
N MET A 32 16.11 0.86 -29.40
CA MET A 32 17.17 0.53 -28.43
C MET A 32 17.55 1.77 -27.59
N GLN A 33 17.48 1.65 -26.27
CA GLN A 33 17.80 2.73 -25.34
C GLN A 33 19.15 2.48 -24.66
N LYS A 34 20.03 3.47 -24.64
CA LYS A 34 21.27 3.42 -23.85
C LYS A 34 20.98 3.84 -22.42
N ILE A 35 21.23 2.96 -21.47
CA ILE A 35 21.09 3.24 -20.04
C ILE A 35 22.41 3.06 -19.31
N LEU A 36 22.61 3.85 -18.26
CA LEU A 36 23.72 3.65 -17.32
C LEU A 36 23.36 2.50 -16.39
N ARG A 37 24.24 1.50 -16.34
CA ARG A 37 24.16 0.37 -15.41
C ARG A 37 25.37 0.37 -14.50
N TRP A 38 25.14 0.10 -13.22
CA TRP A 38 26.23 -0.08 -12.27
C TRP A 38 26.96 -1.40 -12.55
N ASP A 39 28.28 -1.34 -12.57
CA ASP A 39 29.14 -2.51 -12.65
C ASP A 39 30.21 -2.44 -11.57
N LYS A 40 30.54 -3.58 -10.95
CA LYS A 40 31.46 -3.62 -9.82
C LYS A 40 32.90 -3.32 -10.23
N ALA A 41 33.29 -3.66 -11.47
CA ALA A 41 34.65 -3.47 -11.97
C ALA A 41 34.92 -2.02 -12.43
N THR A 42 33.96 -1.41 -13.14
CA THR A 42 34.12 -0.11 -13.81
C THR A 42 33.21 1.00 -13.23
N LYS A 43 32.51 0.71 -12.14
CA LYS A 43 31.49 1.53 -11.44
C LYS A 43 30.23 1.81 -12.26
N THR A 44 30.33 2.30 -13.50
CA THR A 44 29.18 2.56 -14.37
C THR A 44 29.52 2.36 -15.85
N ILE A 45 28.70 1.57 -16.54
CA ILE A 45 28.81 1.30 -17.98
C ILE A 45 27.53 1.67 -18.72
N TYR A 46 27.67 2.11 -19.97
CA TYR A 46 26.54 2.26 -20.88
C TYR A 46 26.17 0.90 -21.46
N VAL A 47 24.92 0.50 -21.26
CA VAL A 47 24.37 -0.76 -21.77
C VAL A 47 23.18 -0.46 -22.67
N GLU A 48 23.15 -1.10 -23.83
CA GLU A 48 22.00 -1.06 -24.73
C GLU A 48 20.89 -1.94 -24.16
N ARG A 49 19.71 -1.35 -24.00
CA ARG A 49 18.53 -2.00 -23.46
C ARG A 49 17.36 -1.82 -24.44
N PRO A 50 16.69 -2.90 -24.87
CA PRO A 50 15.47 -2.80 -25.66
C PRO A 50 14.37 -2.02 -24.96
N TYR A 51 13.51 -1.35 -25.73
CA TYR A 51 12.43 -0.53 -25.20
C TYR A 51 11.43 -1.33 -24.35
N ILE A 52 11.11 -2.57 -24.76
CA ILE A 52 10.25 -3.49 -24.01
C ILE A 52 10.73 -3.74 -22.59
N VAL A 53 12.05 -3.94 -22.38
CA VAL A 53 12.64 -4.19 -21.05
C VAL A 53 12.54 -2.94 -20.19
N GLY A 54 12.76 -1.76 -20.77
CA GLY A 54 12.60 -0.49 -20.07
C GLY A 54 11.17 -0.24 -19.62
N THR A 55 10.22 -0.50 -20.51
CA THR A 55 8.79 -0.35 -20.25
C THR A 55 8.33 -1.34 -19.18
N TYR A 56 8.78 -2.60 -19.25
CA TYR A 56 8.50 -3.61 -18.24
C TYR A 56 9.00 -3.18 -16.86
N ASN A 57 10.29 -2.84 -16.73
CA ASN A 57 10.88 -2.45 -15.45
C ASN A 57 10.24 -1.20 -14.85
N LYS A 58 9.83 -0.23 -15.69
CA LYS A 58 9.14 0.99 -15.24
C LYS A 58 7.79 0.69 -14.57
N HIS A 59 7.05 -0.30 -15.08
CA HIS A 59 5.70 -0.61 -14.58
C HIS A 59 5.70 -1.74 -13.54
N MET A 60 6.72 -2.61 -13.52
CA MET A 60 6.85 -3.69 -12.54
C MET A 60 7.21 -3.18 -11.14
N GLY A 61 8.24 -2.33 -11.01
CA GLY A 61 8.80 -1.99 -9.69
C GLY A 61 7.99 -0.98 -8.84
N GLY A 62 6.89 -0.43 -9.36
CA GLY A 62 6.18 0.68 -8.72
C GLY A 62 4.94 0.30 -7.91
N GLY A 63 4.39 -0.91 -8.12
CA GLY A 63 3.12 -1.33 -7.52
C GLY A 63 3.33 -2.24 -6.32
N VAL A 64 3.46 -3.54 -6.58
CA VAL A 64 3.47 -4.60 -5.57
C VAL A 64 4.74 -4.56 -4.72
N ASP A 65 5.90 -4.38 -5.33
CA ASP A 65 7.20 -4.37 -4.63
C ASP A 65 7.31 -3.24 -3.60
N LEU A 66 6.72 -2.07 -3.91
CA LEU A 66 6.74 -0.94 -2.99
C LEU A 66 5.87 -1.23 -1.76
N LEU A 67 4.69 -1.80 -1.97
CA LEU A 67 3.78 -2.19 -0.91
C LEU A 67 4.37 -3.33 -0.07
N ASP A 68 5.00 -4.33 -0.69
CA ASP A 68 5.71 -5.42 0.00
C ASP A 68 6.90 -4.87 0.82
N SER A 69 7.67 -3.93 0.26
CA SER A 69 8.75 -3.26 1.01
C SER A 69 8.25 -2.50 2.24
N PHE A 70 7.05 -1.91 2.16
CA PHE A 70 6.44 -1.22 3.29
C PHE A 70 5.87 -2.19 4.31
N ALA A 71 5.25 -3.29 3.88
CA ALA A 71 4.78 -4.36 4.77
C ALA A 71 5.96 -5.01 5.51
N ALA A 72 7.07 -5.27 4.81
CA ALA A 72 8.28 -5.87 5.39
C ALA A 72 8.93 -4.97 6.46
N LYS A 73 8.82 -3.64 6.32
CA LYS A 73 9.40 -2.67 7.25
C LYS A 73 8.62 -2.54 8.57
N TYR A 74 7.33 -2.91 8.59
CA TYR A 74 6.45 -2.79 9.77
C TYR A 74 5.84 -4.14 10.14
N LYS A 75 6.70 -5.14 10.34
CA LYS A 75 6.25 -6.43 10.87
C LYS A 75 5.74 -6.23 12.30
N PHE A 76 4.46 -6.48 12.52
CA PHE A 76 3.88 -6.45 13.86
C PHE A 76 4.47 -7.63 14.66
N PRO A 77 5.10 -7.40 15.84
CA PRO A 77 5.79 -8.46 16.60
C PRO A 77 4.83 -9.41 17.35
N MET A 78 3.57 -9.54 16.92
CA MET A 78 2.59 -10.40 17.58
C MET A 78 2.93 -11.85 17.30
N LYS A 79 3.41 -12.54 18.34
CA LYS A 79 3.58 -13.99 18.33
C LYS A 79 2.24 -14.60 18.69
N SER A 80 1.51 -15.09 17.70
CA SER A 80 0.28 -15.86 17.91
C SER A 80 0.38 -17.17 17.16
N HIS A 81 -0.14 -18.25 17.73
CA HIS A 81 -0.21 -19.55 17.06
C HIS A 81 -1.36 -19.63 16.03
N ARG A 82 -2.22 -18.61 15.99
CA ARG A 82 -3.39 -18.54 15.12
C ARG A 82 -3.03 -17.83 13.82
N TRP A 83 -2.86 -18.58 12.73
CA TRP A 83 -2.44 -18.06 11.42
C TRP A 83 -3.34 -16.94 10.87
N TYR A 84 -4.65 -16.99 11.13
CA TYR A 84 -5.61 -16.00 10.65
C TYR A 84 -5.40 -14.61 11.26
N ILE A 85 -4.84 -14.52 12.48
CA ILE A 85 -4.52 -13.23 13.12
C ILE A 85 -3.47 -12.48 12.31
N TYR A 86 -2.52 -13.18 11.68
CA TYR A 86 -1.53 -12.55 10.80
C TYR A 86 -2.18 -11.94 9.57
N ILE A 87 -3.15 -12.62 8.96
CA ILE A 87 -3.88 -12.09 7.80
C ILE A 87 -4.65 -10.84 8.19
N PHE A 88 -5.37 -10.87 9.31
CA PHE A 88 -6.11 -9.72 9.81
C PHE A 88 -5.22 -8.49 10.05
N TRP A 89 -4.06 -8.67 10.70
CA TRP A 89 -3.14 -7.54 10.90
C TRP A 89 -2.49 -7.08 9.59
N HIS A 90 -2.22 -8.01 8.68
CA HIS A 90 -1.68 -7.69 7.37
C HIS A 90 -2.65 -6.81 6.58
N THR A 91 -3.95 -7.14 6.56
CA THR A 91 -4.95 -6.33 5.85
C THR A 91 -5.08 -4.92 6.44
N ILE A 92 -5.02 -4.76 7.77
CA ILE A 92 -4.99 -3.44 8.40
C ILE A 92 -3.76 -2.63 7.97
N ILE A 93 -2.57 -3.24 7.99
CA ILE A 93 -1.32 -2.59 7.58
C ILE A 93 -1.42 -2.13 6.11
N LEU A 94 -1.94 -2.98 5.23
CA LEU A 94 -2.16 -2.64 3.82
C LEU A 94 -3.14 -1.48 3.65
N ALA A 95 -4.25 -1.49 4.39
CA ALA A 95 -5.23 -0.41 4.35
C ALA A 95 -4.60 0.94 4.74
N VAL A 96 -3.84 0.98 5.83
CA VAL A 96 -3.15 2.19 6.30
C VAL A 96 -2.09 2.69 5.31
N ILE A 97 -1.35 1.78 4.67
CA ILE A 97 -0.37 2.15 3.64
C ILE A 97 -1.08 2.75 2.42
N ASN A 98 -2.16 2.13 1.96
CA ASN A 98 -2.94 2.60 0.83
C ASN A 98 -3.58 3.96 1.11
N ASP A 99 -4.11 4.16 2.32
CA ASP A 99 -4.68 5.43 2.76
C ASP A 99 -3.63 6.56 2.79
N TRP A 100 -2.41 6.26 3.26
CA TRP A 100 -1.31 7.23 3.19
C TRP A 100 -0.88 7.57 1.75
N LEU A 101 -0.90 6.60 0.83
CA LEU A 101 -0.62 6.84 -0.59
C LEU A 101 -1.72 7.72 -1.22
N LEU A 102 -2.98 7.48 -0.85
CA LEU A 102 -4.13 8.27 -1.27
C LEU A 102 -4.01 9.70 -0.77
N TYR A 103 -3.75 9.89 0.53
CA TYR A 103 -3.47 11.19 1.14
C TYR A 103 -2.38 11.96 0.37
N LYS A 104 -1.27 11.30 0.04
CA LYS A 104 -0.20 11.93 -0.76
C LYS A 104 -0.65 12.34 -2.15
N ARG A 105 -1.46 11.53 -2.81
CA ARG A 105 -2.01 11.84 -4.13
C ARG A 105 -2.91 13.07 -4.04
N ASP A 106 -3.75 13.14 -3.01
CA ASP A 106 -4.69 14.24 -2.83
C ASP A 106 -3.97 15.54 -2.40
N CYS A 107 -2.96 15.47 -1.52
CA CYS A 107 -2.07 16.60 -1.23
C CYS A 107 -1.36 17.14 -2.49
N LYS A 108 -0.95 16.25 -3.39
CA LYS A 108 -0.34 16.63 -4.66
C LYS A 108 -1.37 17.31 -5.60
N ALA A 109 -2.60 16.82 -5.63
CA ALA A 109 -3.69 17.43 -6.40
C ALA A 109 -4.02 18.84 -5.88
N LEU A 110 -4.00 19.02 -4.56
CA LEU A 110 -4.22 20.30 -3.88
C LEU A 110 -3.00 21.25 -3.89
N LYS A 111 -1.90 20.87 -4.57
CA LYS A 111 -0.64 21.64 -4.65
C LYS A 111 -0.06 22.03 -3.28
N MET A 112 -0.25 21.20 -2.25
CA MET A 112 0.37 21.43 -0.95
C MET A 112 1.90 21.37 -1.03
N THR A 113 2.56 22.16 -0.20
CA THR A 113 4.01 22.17 -0.11
C THR A 113 4.51 20.89 0.58
N LYS A 114 5.71 20.42 0.25
CA LYS A 114 6.29 19.20 0.87
C LYS A 114 6.42 19.28 2.39
N ILE A 115 6.46 20.49 2.94
CA ILE A 115 6.57 20.76 4.39
C ILE A 115 5.24 20.44 5.09
N GLU A 116 4.12 20.63 4.39
CA GLU A 116 2.76 20.37 4.90
C GLU A 116 2.35 18.91 4.76
N ILE A 117 3.06 18.12 3.94
CA ILE A 117 2.77 16.70 3.75
C ILE A 117 3.33 15.90 4.93
N LEU A 118 2.43 15.28 5.69
CA LEU A 118 2.79 14.46 6.84
C LEU A 118 3.65 13.26 6.42
N ASN A 119 4.70 13.01 7.19
CA ASN A 119 5.45 11.77 7.06
C ASN A 119 4.57 10.60 7.57
N ARG A 120 4.80 9.38 7.05
CA ARG A 120 3.93 8.22 7.33
C ARG A 120 3.64 8.01 8.82
N ARG A 121 4.65 8.15 9.68
CA ARG A 121 4.47 7.98 11.14
C ARG A 121 3.54 9.01 11.76
N GLN A 122 3.63 10.27 11.32
CA GLN A 122 2.76 11.34 11.80
C GLN A 122 1.33 11.14 11.30
N PHE A 123 1.18 10.72 10.03
CA PHE A 123 -0.11 10.33 9.48
C PHE A 123 -0.73 9.17 10.26
N GLN A 124 0.03 8.12 10.54
CA GLN A 124 -0.43 6.99 11.34
C GLN A 124 -0.82 7.39 12.77
N ALA A 125 -0.07 8.31 13.40
CA ALA A 125 -0.41 8.82 14.72
C ALA A 125 -1.72 9.60 14.70
N GLN A 126 -1.93 10.47 13.70
CA GLN A 126 -3.19 11.19 13.55
C GLN A 126 -4.37 10.26 13.26
N LEU A 127 -4.19 9.27 12.38
CA LEU A 127 -5.19 8.25 12.10
C LEU A 127 -5.59 7.47 13.37
N ALA A 128 -4.61 7.08 14.18
CA ALA A 128 -4.87 6.41 15.45
C ALA A 128 -5.64 7.33 16.42
N SER A 129 -5.22 8.59 16.56
CA SER A 129 -5.92 9.57 17.40
C SER A 129 -7.36 9.81 16.94
N SER A 130 -7.60 9.93 15.63
CA SER A 130 -8.95 10.11 15.10
C SER A 130 -9.84 8.88 15.34
N LEU A 131 -9.30 7.68 15.17
CA LEU A 131 -10.04 6.44 15.43
C LEU A 131 -10.40 6.28 16.91
N ILE A 132 -9.48 6.62 17.82
CA ILE A 132 -9.74 6.61 19.26
C ILE A 132 -10.83 7.63 19.61
N LEU A 133 -10.76 8.85 19.07
CA LEU A 133 -11.72 9.91 19.36
C LEU A 133 -13.14 9.57 18.89
N VAL A 134 -13.27 8.99 17.68
CA VAL A 134 -14.56 8.55 17.13
C VAL A 134 -15.21 7.48 18.01
N ASN A 135 -14.41 6.53 18.52
CA ASN A 135 -14.93 5.51 19.43
C ASN A 135 -15.47 6.12 20.73
N THR A 136 -14.80 7.13 21.29
CA THR A 136 -15.27 7.86 22.47
C THR A 136 -16.60 8.57 22.19
N GLN A 137 -16.76 9.17 21.00
CA GLN A 137 -18.01 9.84 20.62
C GLN A 137 -19.19 8.87 20.50
N HIS A 138 -18.98 7.70 19.90
CA HIS A 138 -20.03 6.68 19.78
C HIS A 138 -20.44 6.14 21.17
N ILE A 139 -19.48 5.88 22.06
CA ILE A 139 -19.76 5.46 23.45
C ILE A 139 -20.55 6.55 24.18
N THR A 140 -20.17 7.83 24.05
CA THR A 140 -20.92 8.92 24.69
C THR A 140 -22.33 9.08 24.13
N GLN A 141 -22.54 8.82 22.84
CA GLN A 141 -23.87 8.86 22.21
C GLN A 141 -24.74 7.69 22.69
N GLU A 142 -24.20 6.46 22.76
CA GLU A 142 -24.92 5.31 23.32
C GLU A 142 -25.28 5.50 24.80
N MET A 143 -24.32 5.96 25.61
CA MET A 143 -24.56 6.27 27.03
C MET A 143 -25.61 7.38 27.19
N ALA A 144 -25.57 8.43 26.35
CA ALA A 144 -26.58 9.49 26.36
C ALA A 144 -27.97 8.95 25.99
N THR A 145 -28.05 8.05 25.01
CA THR A 145 -29.32 7.43 24.57
C THR A 145 -29.95 6.58 25.67
N ILE A 146 -29.13 5.79 26.39
CA ILE A 146 -29.57 4.97 27.54
C ILE A 146 -30.07 5.83 28.70
N ILE A 147 -29.46 6.99 28.95
CA ILE A 147 -29.87 7.91 30.02
C ILE A 147 -31.13 8.70 29.64
N THR A 148 -31.38 8.91 28.34
CA THR A 148 -32.55 9.66 27.84
C THR A 148 -33.82 8.82 27.62
N GLU A 149 -33.78 7.49 27.74
CA GLU A 149 -35.02 6.71 27.80
C GLU A 149 -35.69 6.95 29.16
N PRO A 150 -36.89 7.57 29.21
CA PRO A 150 -37.60 7.69 30.46
C PRO A 150 -37.97 6.28 30.92
N PHE A 151 -37.57 5.92 32.14
CA PHE A 151 -38.12 4.79 32.85
C PHE A 151 -39.64 4.97 32.88
N GLY A 152 -40.33 4.22 32.01
CA GLY A 152 -41.78 4.29 31.86
C GLY A 152 -42.44 3.99 33.20
N SER A 153 -42.98 5.02 33.82
CA SER A 153 -43.93 4.90 34.92
C SER A 153 -45.28 4.46 34.37
N SER A 154 -45.70 3.24 34.68
CA SER A 154 -47.10 2.83 34.66
C SER A 154 -47.25 1.67 35.67
N GLU A 155 -47.60 1.89 36.93
CA GLU A 155 -49.00 2.02 37.42
C GLU A 155 -49.97 0.88 37.02
N GLU A 156 -49.49 -0.35 36.76
CA GLU A 156 -50.37 -1.51 36.44
C GLU A 156 -50.14 -2.72 37.39
N GLU A 157 -49.96 -2.50 38.70
CA GLU A 157 -49.84 -3.61 39.68
C GLU A 157 -50.80 -3.52 40.89
N THR A 158 -51.92 -2.80 40.77
CA THR A 158 -52.95 -2.70 41.84
C THR A 158 -54.30 -3.35 41.51
N LEU A 159 -54.40 -4.23 40.50
CA LEU A 159 -55.67 -4.90 40.14
C LEU A 159 -55.65 -6.44 40.17
N LEU A 160 -54.78 -7.08 40.96
CA LEU A 160 -54.83 -8.54 41.21
C LEU A 160 -54.95 -8.91 42.70
N ILE A 161 -55.78 -8.16 43.43
CA ILE A 161 -56.33 -8.62 44.72
C ILE A 161 -57.82 -8.27 44.76
N ARG A 162 -58.66 -9.10 44.13
CA ARG A 162 -60.08 -9.25 44.48
C ARG A 162 -60.63 -10.59 44.01
#